data_AF-A0A660ZVT3-F1
#
_entry.id   AF-A0A660ZVT3-F1
#
_cell.length_a   1.000
_cell.length_b   1.000
_cell.length_c   1.000
_cell.angle_alpha   90.00
_cell.angle_beta   90.00
_cell.angle_gamma   90.00
#
_symmetry.space_group_name_H-M   'P 1'
#
loop_
_entity.id
_entity.type
_entity.pdbx_description
1 polymer ?
#
loop_
_entity_poly.entity_id
_entity_poly.type
_entity_poly.pdbx_seq_one_letter_code
_entity_poly.pdbx_strand_id
1 'polypeptide(L)'
;MRIALCVLFGLIVPFVVAAPLLSVTSAAAYEIETGSWGGMTLQDVLDMEYGPGAVDADSYFGSGPADPPVPYWLDSSIGGLIFKEIAGFKYANTMGWYIENGSMPTIDGIDDGVIFEGADAVGDDVVVQLPGQVTFGLWLDPNGPLDSHNAPQGEFFFTNRFFNDIGPDGDGTTFHGPYDGDPQALIFNLTPLNSGNPTFVVAWEDLDYGSRITLDYDPLGTDNDFTDMVVEIRAFSPVPTKVSSFGKIKGLFRD
;
A
#
# COMPACT_ATOMS: atom_id res chain seq x y z
N MET A 1 -13.72 2.04 84.67
CA MET A 1 -14.75 1.87 83.61
C MET A 1 -14.14 1.00 82.52
N ARG A 2 -14.54 -0.27 82.40
CA ARG A 2 -13.95 -1.23 81.44
C ARG A 2 -14.68 -1.10 80.10
N ILE A 3 -13.96 -0.76 79.04
CA ILE A 3 -14.48 -0.74 77.66
C ILE A 3 -14.14 -2.09 77.04
N ALA A 4 -15.17 -2.84 76.64
CA ALA A 4 -15.05 -4.09 75.91
C ALA A 4 -14.89 -3.80 74.41
N LEU A 5 -13.87 -4.38 73.80
CA LEU A 5 -13.59 -4.31 72.36
C LEU A 5 -14.26 -5.52 71.68
N CYS A 6 -15.37 -5.29 70.98
CA CYS A 6 -15.98 -6.29 70.11
C CYS A 6 -15.24 -6.32 68.76
N VAL A 7 -14.61 -7.45 68.43
CA VAL A 7 -14.02 -7.71 67.12
C VAL A 7 -15.07 -8.42 66.25
N LEU A 8 -15.51 -7.76 65.18
CA LEU A 8 -16.40 -8.34 64.17
C LEU A 8 -15.55 -8.95 63.05
N PHE A 9 -15.54 -10.28 62.92
CA PHE A 9 -14.91 -10.97 61.78
C PHE A 9 -15.85 -10.90 60.58
N GLY A 10 -15.50 -10.10 59.57
CA GLY A 10 -16.17 -10.06 58.27
C GLY A 10 -15.71 -11.20 57.38
N LEU A 11 -16.65 -12.01 56.90
CA LEU A 11 -16.44 -13.08 55.93
C LEU A 11 -16.30 -12.46 54.52
N ILE A 12 -15.13 -12.57 53.89
CA ILE A 12 -14.93 -12.14 52.49
C ILE A 12 -15.25 -13.33 51.58
N VAL A 13 -16.32 -13.23 50.80
CA VAL A 13 -16.66 -14.20 49.75
C VAL A 13 -16.05 -13.70 48.43
N PRO A 14 -15.15 -14.46 47.77
CA PRO A 14 -14.61 -14.06 46.48
C PRO A 14 -15.68 -14.21 45.40
N PHE A 15 -16.09 -13.09 44.80
CA PHE A 15 -16.98 -13.05 43.65
C PHE A 15 -16.13 -13.32 42.40
N VAL A 16 -16.20 -14.52 41.84
CA VAL A 16 -15.56 -14.86 40.56
C VAL A 16 -16.46 -14.33 39.45
N VAL A 17 -16.11 -13.16 38.89
CA VAL A 17 -16.74 -12.64 37.68
C VAL A 17 -16.19 -13.43 36.50
N ALA A 18 -16.98 -14.37 35.97
CA ALA A 18 -16.68 -15.00 34.70
C ALA A 18 -16.86 -13.94 33.59
N ALA A 19 -15.74 -13.40 33.09
CA ALA A 19 -15.77 -12.54 31.92
C ALA A 19 -16.17 -13.39 30.70
N PRO A 20 -17.22 -13.00 29.93
CA PRO A 20 -17.53 -13.68 28.70
C PRO A 20 -16.36 -13.50 27.72
N LEU A 21 -15.80 -14.63 27.27
CA LEU A 21 -14.87 -14.66 26.14
C LEU A 21 -15.67 -14.24 24.90
N LEU A 22 -15.59 -12.96 24.55
CA LEU A 22 -16.09 -12.47 23.28
C LEU A 22 -15.24 -13.12 22.18
N SER A 23 -15.87 -13.96 21.36
CA SER A 23 -15.28 -14.47 20.14
C SER A 23 -15.09 -13.29 19.20
N VAL A 24 -13.86 -12.83 19.04
CA VAL A 24 -13.51 -11.89 17.97
C VAL A 24 -13.60 -12.69 16.67
N THR A 25 -14.72 -12.56 15.96
CA THR A 25 -14.76 -12.95 14.55
C THR A 25 -13.78 -12.04 13.82
N SER A 26 -12.72 -12.59 13.22
CA SER A 26 -11.90 -11.78 12.30
C SER A 26 -12.84 -11.32 11.19
N ALA A 27 -12.78 -10.03 10.86
CA ALA A 27 -13.44 -9.56 9.65
C ALA A 27 -12.89 -10.34 8.43
N ALA A 28 -13.72 -10.52 7.41
CA ALA A 28 -13.30 -11.13 6.16
C ALA A 28 -12.31 -10.21 5.45
N ALA A 29 -11.45 -10.79 4.60
CA ALA A 29 -10.64 -9.98 3.69
C ALA A 29 -11.56 -9.22 2.73
N TYR A 30 -11.18 -8.00 2.37
CA TYR A 30 -11.88 -7.23 1.35
C TYR A 30 -11.51 -7.76 -0.03
N GLU A 31 -12.50 -8.28 -0.73
CA GLU A 31 -12.39 -8.69 -2.13
C GLU A 31 -12.61 -7.47 -3.04
N ILE A 32 -11.73 -7.30 -4.01
CA ILE A 32 -11.86 -6.32 -5.08
C ILE A 32 -12.64 -6.99 -6.21
N GLU A 33 -13.65 -6.30 -6.74
CA GLU A 33 -14.35 -6.80 -7.92
C GLU A 33 -13.53 -6.43 -9.15
N THR A 34 -13.09 -7.44 -9.90
CA THR A 34 -12.24 -7.28 -11.08
C THR A 34 -12.98 -7.75 -12.34
N GLY A 35 -12.88 -6.94 -13.38
CA GLY A 35 -13.09 -7.30 -14.78
C GLY A 35 -11.75 -7.55 -15.48
N SER A 36 -11.75 -7.53 -16.81
CA SER A 36 -10.54 -7.35 -17.62
C SER A 36 -10.96 -7.11 -19.07
N TRP A 37 -10.51 -6.00 -19.66
CA TRP A 37 -10.68 -5.72 -21.09
C TRP A 37 -9.53 -6.27 -21.94
N GLY A 38 -8.36 -6.52 -21.32
CA GLY A 38 -7.09 -6.84 -22.01
C GLY A 38 -6.62 -8.29 -21.91
N GLY A 39 -7.16 -9.09 -20.99
CA GLY A 39 -6.95 -10.54 -20.91
C GLY A 39 -5.69 -11.00 -20.15
N MET A 40 -4.83 -10.10 -19.68
CA MET A 40 -3.82 -10.42 -18.67
C MET A 40 -4.33 -9.92 -17.32
N THR A 41 -4.41 -10.80 -16.33
CA THR A 41 -4.81 -10.41 -14.98
C THR A 41 -3.62 -9.87 -14.20
N LEU A 42 -3.87 -9.14 -13.11
CA LEU A 42 -2.80 -8.77 -12.17
C LEU A 42 -2.06 -10.00 -11.64
N GLN A 43 -2.75 -11.12 -11.40
CA GLN A 43 -2.10 -12.37 -11.00
C GLN A 43 -1.13 -12.88 -12.07
N ASP A 44 -1.47 -12.78 -13.35
CA ASP A 44 -0.57 -13.16 -14.46
C ASP A 44 0.68 -12.27 -14.50
N VAL A 45 0.53 -10.95 -14.26
CA VAL A 45 1.65 -10.01 -14.18
C VAL A 45 2.59 -10.39 -13.03
N LEU A 46 2.03 -10.63 -11.83
CA LEU A 46 2.79 -10.99 -10.64
C LEU A 46 3.49 -12.35 -10.79
N ASP A 47 2.81 -13.34 -11.36
CA ASP A 47 3.35 -14.68 -11.60
C ASP A 47 4.48 -14.65 -12.63
N MET A 48 4.40 -13.78 -13.63
CA MET A 48 5.43 -13.62 -14.65
C MET A 48 6.70 -12.97 -14.10
N GLU A 49 6.58 -11.97 -13.22
CA GLU A 49 7.73 -11.27 -12.63
C GLU A 49 8.37 -12.06 -11.47
N TYR A 50 7.57 -12.61 -10.56
CA TYR A 50 8.06 -13.21 -9.30
C TYR A 50 7.99 -14.74 -9.27
N GLY A 51 7.31 -15.35 -10.24
CA GLY A 51 7.07 -16.79 -10.32
C GLY A 51 5.68 -17.18 -9.81
N PRO A 52 5.11 -18.29 -10.30
CA PRO A 52 3.73 -18.69 -9.99
C PRO A 52 3.43 -18.79 -8.50
N GLY A 53 2.45 -18.02 -8.03
CA GLY A 53 1.98 -18.00 -6.64
C GLY A 53 2.97 -17.46 -5.63
N ALA A 54 4.03 -16.78 -6.07
CA ALA A 54 4.98 -16.11 -5.17
C ALA A 54 4.34 -14.89 -4.49
N VAL A 55 3.47 -14.19 -5.21
CA VAL A 55 2.65 -13.09 -4.72
C VAL A 55 1.20 -13.39 -5.08
N ASP A 56 0.31 -13.23 -4.11
CA ASP A 56 -1.13 -13.43 -4.28
C ASP A 56 -1.79 -12.06 -4.48
N ALA A 57 -2.47 -11.87 -5.61
CA ALA A 57 -3.13 -10.61 -5.98
C ALA A 57 -4.19 -10.17 -4.96
N ASP A 58 -4.77 -11.12 -4.21
CA ASP A 58 -5.76 -10.84 -3.17
C ASP A 58 -5.12 -10.43 -1.83
N SER A 59 -3.79 -10.57 -1.69
CA SER A 59 -3.04 -10.34 -0.44
C SER A 59 -2.33 -8.97 -0.42
N TYR A 60 -2.95 -7.92 -0.96
CA TYR A 60 -2.44 -6.54 -0.90
C TYR A 60 -2.69 -5.91 0.49
N PHE A 61 -1.95 -4.84 0.81
CA PHE A 61 -2.11 -4.11 2.06
C PHE A 61 -3.50 -3.47 2.20
N GLY A 62 -4.16 -3.80 3.29
CA GLY A 62 -5.49 -3.32 3.59
C GLY A 62 -6.56 -4.34 3.23
N SER A 63 -6.22 -5.38 2.44
CA SER A 63 -7.14 -6.50 2.18
C SER A 63 -7.58 -7.17 3.48
N GLY A 64 -6.70 -7.27 4.49
CA GLY A 64 -7.01 -7.84 5.79
C GLY A 64 -7.47 -6.79 6.81
N PRO A 65 -8.40 -7.13 7.73
CA PRO A 65 -8.81 -6.20 8.80
C PRO A 65 -7.74 -5.92 9.85
N ALA A 66 -6.65 -6.70 9.85
CA ALA A 66 -5.49 -6.52 10.72
C ALA A 66 -4.35 -5.79 10.00
N ASP A 67 -4.51 -5.48 8.72
CA ASP A 67 -3.51 -4.77 7.96
C ASP A 67 -3.41 -3.32 8.44
N PRO A 68 -2.22 -2.71 8.36
CA PRO A 68 -2.09 -1.29 8.63
C PRO A 68 -2.96 -0.48 7.64
N PRO A 69 -3.46 0.70 8.03
CA PRO A 69 -3.95 1.66 7.05
C PRO A 69 -2.81 1.95 6.05
N VAL A 70 -3.17 2.28 4.80
CA VAL A 70 -2.28 2.48 3.65
C VAL A 70 -0.80 2.58 4.04
N PRO A 71 0.07 1.67 3.56
CA PRO A 71 1.48 1.70 3.92
C PRO A 71 2.10 3.02 3.44
N TYR A 72 2.45 3.86 4.40
CA TYR A 72 3.32 4.99 4.12
C TYR A 72 4.77 4.51 4.15
N TRP A 73 5.56 4.95 3.18
CA TRP A 73 6.97 4.63 3.15
C TRP A 73 7.76 5.70 3.89
N LEU A 74 8.52 5.25 4.89
CA LEU A 74 9.40 6.11 5.66
C LEU A 74 10.83 5.98 5.11
N ASP A 75 11.42 7.08 4.65
CA ASP A 75 12.86 7.10 4.37
C ASP A 75 13.66 7.12 5.69
N SER A 76 13.88 5.92 6.20
CA SER A 76 14.69 5.58 7.37
C SER A 76 16.08 6.20 7.45
N SER A 77 16.74 6.27 6.28
CA SER A 77 18.19 6.18 6.02
C SER A 77 18.48 5.33 4.78
N ILE A 78 17.60 5.39 3.78
CA ILE A 78 17.76 4.72 2.50
C ILE A 78 18.63 5.64 1.62
N GLY A 79 19.54 5.07 0.80
CA GLY A 79 20.35 5.86 -0.13
C GLY A 79 19.54 6.40 -1.31
N GLY A 80 18.36 5.83 -1.52
CA GLY A 80 17.37 6.18 -2.52
C GLY A 80 16.44 4.99 -2.80
N LEU A 81 15.50 5.19 -3.70
CA LEU A 81 14.56 4.16 -4.15
C LEU A 81 14.83 3.88 -5.63
N ILE A 82 14.77 2.61 -6.01
CA ILE A 82 14.73 2.19 -7.41
C ILE A 82 13.28 1.83 -7.70
N PHE A 83 12.72 2.49 -8.71
CA PHE A 83 11.42 2.19 -9.28
C PHE A 83 11.66 1.45 -10.59
N LYS A 84 11.05 0.28 -10.75
CA LYS A 84 11.07 -0.50 -11.98
C LYS A 84 9.66 -0.65 -12.48
N GLU A 85 9.38 -0.24 -13.71
CA GLU A 85 8.10 -0.56 -14.33
C GLU A 85 8.07 -2.05 -14.69
N ILE A 86 7.05 -2.77 -14.23
CA ILE A 86 6.88 -4.22 -14.49
C ILE A 86 5.74 -4.53 -15.46
N ALA A 87 4.74 -3.65 -15.58
CA ALA A 87 3.67 -3.75 -16.57
C ALA A 87 2.90 -2.43 -16.73
N GLY A 88 2.14 -2.34 -17.82
CA GLY A 88 0.97 -1.46 -17.92
C GLY A 88 1.20 -0.08 -18.55
N PHE A 89 2.40 0.50 -18.50
CA PHE A 89 2.55 1.92 -18.80
C PHE A 89 2.11 2.28 -20.22
N LYS A 90 1.16 3.21 -20.28
CA LYS A 90 0.70 3.86 -21.51
C LYS A 90 1.46 5.17 -21.66
N TYR A 91 1.76 5.56 -22.90
CA TYR A 91 2.50 6.80 -23.21
C TYR A 91 1.89 8.10 -22.65
N ALA A 92 0.65 8.06 -22.14
CA ALA A 92 -0.04 9.19 -21.54
C ALA A 92 0.17 9.29 -20.01
N ASN A 93 0.61 8.19 -19.38
CA ASN A 93 0.73 8.12 -17.93
C ASN A 93 1.90 8.99 -17.45
N THR A 94 1.68 9.69 -16.33
CA THR A 94 2.74 10.32 -15.55
C THR A 94 2.63 9.83 -14.11
N MET A 95 3.72 9.31 -13.56
CA MET A 95 3.75 8.77 -12.20
C MET A 95 4.83 9.46 -11.40
N GLY A 96 4.55 9.74 -10.13
CA GLY A 96 5.46 10.45 -9.27
C GLY A 96 5.33 10.10 -7.79
N TRP A 97 6.13 10.80 -6.98
CA TRP A 97 6.07 10.75 -5.53
C TRP A 97 5.63 12.11 -4.96
N TYR A 98 5.10 12.10 -3.74
CA TYR A 98 4.77 13.32 -2.97
C TYR A 98 5.13 13.15 -1.49
N ILE A 99 5.43 14.24 -0.77
CA ILE A 99 5.61 14.22 0.69
C ILE A 99 4.26 14.01 1.35
N GLU A 100 4.15 12.94 2.13
CA GLU A 100 2.95 12.63 2.90
C GLU A 100 2.99 13.33 4.25
N ASN A 101 2.04 14.23 4.46
CA ASN A 101 1.91 15.04 5.68
C ASN A 101 0.49 15.00 6.29
N GLY A 102 -0.38 14.13 5.78
CA GLY A 102 -1.78 13.98 6.19
C GLY A 102 -2.75 14.96 5.53
N SER A 103 -2.33 15.68 4.49
CA SER A 103 -3.18 16.58 3.70
C SER A 103 -3.03 16.34 2.20
N MET A 104 -4.08 16.66 1.44
CA MET A 104 -4.11 16.50 -0.01
C MET A 104 -2.87 17.17 -0.65
N PRO A 105 -2.03 16.41 -1.37
CA PRO A 105 -0.83 16.95 -1.97
C PRO A 105 -1.16 17.93 -3.10
N THR A 106 -0.28 18.91 -3.30
CA THR A 106 -0.25 19.72 -4.52
C THR A 106 0.89 19.21 -5.37
N ILE A 107 0.62 18.83 -6.63
CA ILE A 107 1.64 18.33 -7.56
C ILE A 107 2.17 19.53 -8.37
N ASP A 108 3.25 20.15 -7.89
CA ASP A 108 3.83 21.38 -8.47
C ASP A 108 5.38 21.39 -8.54
N GLY A 109 6.02 20.31 -8.12
CA GLY A 109 7.47 20.11 -8.11
C GLY A 109 8.20 20.64 -6.87
N ILE A 110 7.48 21.08 -5.82
CA ILE A 110 8.10 21.56 -4.57
C ILE A 110 8.25 20.43 -3.55
N ASP A 111 7.15 19.74 -3.24
CA ASP A 111 7.08 18.65 -2.26
C ASP A 111 6.66 17.33 -2.95
N ASP A 112 6.99 17.22 -4.23
CA ASP A 112 6.69 16.11 -5.12
C ASP A 112 7.74 16.00 -6.23
N GLY A 113 7.69 14.93 -7.00
CA GLY A 113 8.48 14.81 -8.22
C GLY A 113 8.03 13.68 -9.12
N VAL A 114 8.33 13.81 -10.41
CA VAL A 114 8.04 12.82 -11.45
C VAL A 114 9.06 11.69 -11.40
N ILE A 115 8.59 10.46 -11.59
CA ILE A 115 9.37 9.23 -11.67
C ILE A 115 9.33 8.71 -13.09
N PHE A 116 8.13 8.45 -13.63
CA PHE A 116 7.92 8.01 -15.00
C PHE A 116 7.07 9.03 -15.76
N GLU A 117 7.42 9.29 -17.03
CA GLU A 117 6.67 10.16 -17.92
C GLU A 117 6.80 9.74 -19.40
N GLY A 118 5.70 9.81 -20.14
CA GLY A 118 5.73 9.83 -21.60
C GLY A 118 6.33 8.59 -22.24
N ALA A 119 7.64 8.59 -22.51
CA ALA A 119 8.33 7.61 -23.35
C ALA A 119 8.92 6.39 -22.60
N ASP A 120 8.81 6.36 -21.27
CA ASP A 120 9.22 5.22 -20.47
C ASP A 120 8.41 3.97 -20.85
N ALA A 121 8.95 2.79 -20.59
CA ALA A 121 8.31 1.53 -20.90
C ALA A 121 8.70 0.41 -19.92
N VAL A 122 7.90 -0.66 -19.93
CA VAL A 122 8.12 -1.90 -19.18
C VAL A 122 9.60 -2.30 -19.17
N GLY A 123 10.16 -2.39 -17.96
CA GLY A 123 11.55 -2.73 -17.70
C GLY A 123 12.47 -1.53 -17.46
N ASP A 124 12.00 -0.29 -17.65
CA ASP A 124 12.76 0.90 -17.30
C ASP A 124 12.90 1.05 -15.77
N ASP A 125 14.10 1.46 -15.36
CA ASP A 125 14.48 1.68 -13.96
C ASP A 125 14.77 3.16 -13.72
N VAL A 126 14.14 3.76 -12.70
CA VAL A 126 14.37 5.14 -12.27
C VAL A 126 14.86 5.16 -10.83
N VAL A 127 15.94 5.92 -10.59
CA VAL A 127 16.52 6.10 -9.27
C VAL A 127 16.07 7.44 -8.69
N VAL A 128 15.31 7.40 -7.61
CA VAL A 128 14.80 8.60 -6.91
C VAL A 128 15.58 8.81 -5.62
N GLN A 129 16.07 10.03 -5.44
CA GLN A 129 16.61 10.50 -4.17
C GLN A 129 15.62 11.49 -3.57
N LEU A 130 15.04 11.13 -2.42
CA LEU A 130 14.11 12.00 -1.71
C LEU A 130 14.88 13.16 -1.05
N PRO A 131 14.24 14.32 -0.82
CA PRO A 131 14.89 15.54 -0.32
C PRO A 131 15.40 15.43 1.13
N GLY A 132 15.20 14.29 1.77
CA GLY A 132 15.67 13.95 3.11
C GLY A 132 14.88 12.80 3.70
N GLN A 133 14.93 12.65 5.02
CA GLN A 133 14.07 11.73 5.74
C GLN A 133 12.64 12.27 5.72
N VAL A 134 11.83 11.73 4.81
CA VAL A 134 10.42 12.08 4.64
C VAL A 134 9.57 10.81 4.69
N THR A 135 8.31 11.01 5.06
CA THR A 135 7.24 10.07 4.70
C THR A 135 6.78 10.47 3.30
N PHE A 136 6.59 9.51 2.42
CA PHE A 136 6.11 9.79 1.06
C PHE A 136 5.00 8.82 0.65
N GLY A 137 4.20 9.27 -0.30
CA GLY A 137 3.28 8.44 -1.09
C GLY A 137 3.58 8.59 -2.58
N LEU A 138 2.78 7.92 -3.40
CA LEU A 138 2.89 7.97 -4.86
C LEU A 138 1.59 8.45 -5.46
N TRP A 139 1.71 9.09 -6.62
CA TRP A 139 0.59 9.55 -7.42
C TRP A 139 0.75 9.06 -8.87
N LEU A 140 -0.37 8.84 -9.55
CA LEU A 140 -0.48 8.53 -10.97
C LEU A 140 -1.47 9.51 -11.61
N ASP A 141 -1.09 10.10 -12.73
CA ASP A 141 -1.99 10.73 -13.69
C ASP A 141 -2.05 9.81 -14.92
N PRO A 142 -3.08 8.97 -15.07
CA PRO A 142 -3.17 7.98 -16.15
C PRO A 142 -3.52 8.62 -17.50
N ASN A 143 -4.14 9.79 -17.47
CA ASN A 143 -4.75 10.40 -18.65
C ASN A 143 -4.04 11.69 -19.10
N GLY A 144 -3.09 12.17 -18.28
CA GLY A 144 -2.36 13.39 -18.52
C GLY A 144 -3.25 14.64 -18.44
N PRO A 145 -2.70 15.82 -18.73
CA PRO A 145 -3.38 17.10 -18.49
C PRO A 145 -4.58 17.39 -19.41
N LEU A 146 -4.92 16.50 -20.34
CA LEU A 146 -5.90 16.74 -21.41
C LEU A 146 -7.11 15.81 -21.41
N ASP A 147 -7.14 14.77 -20.56
CA ASP A 147 -8.14 13.69 -20.67
C ASP A 147 -8.73 13.27 -19.31
N SER A 148 -9.07 14.25 -18.45
CA SER A 148 -9.72 13.98 -17.17
C SER A 148 -11.22 13.77 -17.37
N HIS A 149 -11.63 12.53 -17.66
CA HIS A 149 -13.04 12.21 -17.94
C HIS A 149 -13.89 12.09 -16.67
N ASN A 150 -13.34 11.55 -15.58
CA ASN A 150 -14.09 11.27 -14.35
C ASN A 150 -13.59 12.05 -13.11
N ALA A 151 -12.52 12.85 -13.23
CA ALA A 151 -11.98 13.71 -12.16
C ALA A 151 -11.85 15.19 -12.59
N PRO A 152 -12.16 16.18 -11.72
CA PRO A 152 -12.07 17.59 -12.05
C PRO A 152 -10.61 18.10 -12.01
N GLN A 153 -9.94 18.10 -13.17
CA GLN A 153 -8.57 18.58 -13.48
C GLN A 153 -7.40 17.72 -12.97
N GLY A 154 -6.82 16.94 -13.89
CA GLY A 154 -5.77 15.95 -13.61
C GLY A 154 -6.38 14.79 -12.82
N GLU A 155 -6.46 13.61 -13.43
CA GLU A 155 -7.01 12.43 -12.73
C GLU A 155 -5.92 11.82 -11.87
N PHE A 156 -5.65 12.44 -10.71
CA PHE A 156 -4.59 11.97 -9.83
C PHE A 156 -5.07 10.85 -8.91
N PHE A 157 -4.49 9.67 -9.08
CA PHE A 157 -4.69 8.53 -8.20
C PHE A 157 -3.54 8.39 -7.23
N PHE A 158 -3.85 8.46 -5.94
CA PHE A 158 -2.89 8.43 -4.85
C PHE A 158 -2.85 7.06 -4.20
N THR A 159 -1.67 6.63 -3.77
CA THR A 159 -1.55 5.44 -2.91
C THR A 159 -2.27 5.63 -1.57
N ASN A 160 -2.37 6.89 -1.11
CA ASN A 160 -3.21 7.23 0.03
C ASN A 160 -4.67 7.31 -0.40
N ARG A 161 -5.39 6.20 -0.20
CA ARG A 161 -6.81 6.03 -0.52
C ARG A 161 -7.75 7.12 0.01
N PHE A 162 -7.36 7.85 1.04
CA PHE A 162 -8.16 8.96 1.60
C PHE A 162 -8.12 10.23 0.75
N PHE A 163 -7.18 10.32 -0.20
CA PHE A 163 -7.10 11.42 -1.16
C PHE A 163 -7.85 11.13 -2.46
N ASN A 164 -8.16 9.86 -2.71
CA ASN A 164 -8.97 9.48 -3.86
C ASN A 164 -10.45 9.78 -3.56
N ASP A 165 -11.17 10.24 -4.57
CA ASP A 165 -12.62 10.40 -4.50
C ASP A 165 -13.32 9.03 -4.46
N ILE A 166 -14.56 9.02 -3.97
CA ILE A 166 -15.32 7.78 -3.78
C ILE A 166 -16.20 7.57 -5.02
N GLY A 167 -15.69 6.84 -6.01
CA GLY A 167 -16.37 6.51 -7.28
C GLY A 167 -16.70 7.70 -8.18
N PRO A 168 -17.34 7.44 -9.34
CA PRO A 168 -17.45 8.40 -10.42
C PRO A 168 -18.26 9.59 -9.92
N ASP A 169 -17.67 10.78 -9.94
CA ASP A 169 -18.26 12.00 -9.38
C ASP A 169 -18.48 12.02 -7.84
N GLY A 170 -17.89 11.10 -7.07
CA GLY A 170 -18.01 11.03 -5.60
C GLY A 170 -19.27 10.33 -5.09
N ASP A 171 -19.98 9.55 -5.92
CA ASP A 171 -21.22 8.84 -5.57
C ASP A 171 -21.07 7.32 -5.32
N GLY A 172 -19.84 6.81 -5.45
CA GLY A 172 -19.50 5.39 -5.41
C GLY A 172 -19.84 4.69 -4.09
N THR A 173 -20.29 3.44 -4.21
CA THR A 173 -20.51 2.53 -3.07
C THR A 173 -19.30 1.61 -2.81
N THR A 174 -18.15 1.89 -3.38
CA THR A 174 -16.92 1.10 -3.27
C THR A 174 -16.23 1.38 -1.93
N PHE A 175 -16.83 0.85 -0.87
CA PHE A 175 -16.33 0.98 0.50
C PHE A 175 -15.22 -0.04 0.79
N HIS A 176 -13.95 0.39 0.84
CA HIS A 176 -12.84 -0.43 1.36
C HIS A 176 -12.81 -0.38 2.91
N GLY A 177 -13.58 -1.25 3.56
CA GLY A 177 -13.52 -1.39 5.01
C GLY A 177 -12.23 -2.09 5.48
N PRO A 178 -11.71 -1.83 6.69
CA PRO A 178 -12.31 -1.05 7.78
C PRO A 178 -11.87 0.43 7.88
N TYR A 179 -11.03 0.93 6.99
CA TYR A 179 -10.52 2.31 7.03
C TYR A 179 -10.62 2.95 5.65
N ASP A 180 -11.64 3.79 5.54
CA ASP A 180 -12.28 4.36 4.34
C ASP A 180 -11.35 4.93 3.26
N GLY A 181 -11.86 5.06 2.04
CA GLY A 181 -11.16 5.65 0.89
C GLY A 181 -11.14 4.70 -0.31
N ASP A 182 -11.00 5.28 -1.49
CA ASP A 182 -10.96 4.53 -2.74
C ASP A 182 -9.54 4.02 -2.99
N PRO A 183 -9.31 2.69 -3.11
CA PRO A 183 -7.97 2.15 -3.24
C PRO A 183 -7.18 2.80 -4.37
N GLN A 184 -7.74 2.96 -5.59
CA GLN A 184 -7.10 3.31 -6.89
C GLN A 184 -5.75 2.61 -7.23
N ALA A 185 -5.09 2.01 -6.24
CA ALA A 185 -3.80 1.39 -6.24
C ALA A 185 -3.75 0.27 -5.19
N LEU A 186 -3.19 -0.89 -5.56
CA LEU A 186 -2.93 -2.02 -4.69
C LEU A 186 -1.45 -2.10 -4.36
N ILE A 187 -1.13 -2.28 -3.08
CA ILE A 187 0.26 -2.27 -2.61
C ILE A 187 0.59 -3.61 -1.97
N PHE A 188 1.63 -4.28 -2.47
CA PHE A 188 2.08 -5.59 -2.01
C PHE A 188 3.42 -5.46 -1.28
N ASN A 189 3.57 -6.15 -0.14
CA ASN A 189 4.84 -6.21 0.59
C ASN A 189 5.66 -7.43 0.21
N LEU A 190 6.69 -7.22 -0.59
CA LEU A 190 7.60 -8.28 -1.05
C LEU A 190 8.89 -8.32 -0.23
N THR A 191 9.01 -7.51 0.82
CA THR A 191 10.16 -7.51 1.74
C THR A 191 10.52 -8.92 2.26
N PRO A 192 9.55 -9.79 2.64
CA PRO A 192 9.86 -11.15 3.05
C PRO A 192 10.46 -12.02 1.93
N LEU A 193 10.05 -11.80 0.67
CA LEU A 193 10.57 -12.52 -0.50
C LEU A 193 11.99 -12.06 -0.85
N ASN A 194 12.31 -10.78 -0.61
CA ASN A 194 13.62 -10.20 -0.92
C ASN A 194 14.61 -10.22 0.27
N SER A 195 14.62 -11.30 1.05
CA SER A 195 15.54 -11.50 2.17
C SER A 195 15.53 -10.37 3.23
N GLY A 196 14.40 -9.67 3.39
CA GLY A 196 14.25 -8.55 4.31
C GLY A 196 14.70 -7.19 3.77
N ASN A 197 15.13 -7.10 2.52
CA ASN A 197 15.34 -5.81 1.86
C ASN A 197 13.97 -5.20 1.53
N PRO A 198 13.70 -3.93 1.89
CA PRO A 198 12.40 -3.32 1.62
C PRO A 198 12.08 -3.36 0.12
N THR A 199 11.01 -4.06 -0.22
CA THR A 199 10.56 -4.24 -1.60
C THR A 199 9.04 -4.26 -1.63
N PHE A 200 8.46 -3.52 -2.56
CA PHE A 200 7.02 -3.37 -2.72
C PHE A 200 6.65 -3.45 -4.18
N VAL A 201 5.42 -3.87 -4.46
CA VAL A 201 4.78 -3.68 -5.76
C VAL A 201 3.61 -2.75 -5.56
N VAL A 202 3.42 -1.81 -6.48
CA VAL A 202 2.23 -0.96 -6.54
C VAL A 202 1.60 -1.12 -7.92
N ALA A 203 0.31 -1.44 -7.94
CA ALA A 203 -0.48 -1.71 -9.14
C ALA A 203 -1.67 -0.75 -9.17
N TRP A 204 -1.90 -0.04 -10.27
CA TRP A 204 -2.94 0.98 -10.41
C TRP A 204 -3.95 0.64 -11.49
N GLU A 205 -5.14 1.21 -11.35
CA GLU A 205 -6.11 1.44 -12.43
C GLU A 205 -5.77 2.69 -13.25
N ASP A 206 -6.27 2.76 -14.50
CA ASP A 206 -6.28 3.99 -15.30
C ASP A 206 -7.61 4.77 -15.27
N LEU A 207 -8.66 4.17 -14.72
CA LEU A 207 -9.96 4.77 -14.51
C LEU A 207 -10.40 4.59 -13.06
N ASP A 208 -11.21 5.52 -12.57
CA ASP A 208 -11.68 5.50 -11.18
C ASP A 208 -12.28 4.14 -10.80
N TYR A 209 -11.68 3.48 -9.82
CA TYR A 209 -12.08 2.16 -9.31
C TYR A 209 -13.55 2.08 -8.89
N GLY A 210 -14.13 3.16 -8.37
CA GLY A 210 -15.54 3.20 -7.99
C GLY A 210 -16.50 3.28 -9.16
N SER A 211 -15.98 3.42 -10.40
CA SER A 211 -16.78 3.40 -11.62
C SER A 211 -17.46 2.06 -11.84
N ARG A 212 -18.46 2.06 -12.73
CA ARG A 212 -19.15 0.84 -13.09
C ARG A 212 -18.17 -0.11 -13.79
N ILE A 213 -18.02 -1.31 -13.26
CA ILE A 213 -17.27 -2.36 -13.95
C ILE A 213 -18.00 -2.77 -15.23
N THR A 214 -17.29 -2.71 -16.37
CA THR A 214 -17.80 -3.19 -17.67
C THR A 214 -16.94 -4.32 -18.22
N LEU A 215 -17.50 -5.11 -19.13
CA LEU A 215 -16.79 -6.24 -19.76
C LEU A 215 -16.06 -5.84 -21.05
N ASP A 216 -16.42 -4.69 -21.60
CA ASP A 216 -15.82 -4.07 -22.78
C ASP A 216 -15.51 -2.61 -22.42
N TYR A 217 -14.51 -2.03 -23.08
CA TYR A 217 -14.12 -0.62 -22.88
C TYR A 217 -15.34 0.32 -22.96
N ASP A 218 -15.57 1.03 -21.86
CA ASP A 218 -16.55 2.09 -21.72
C ASP A 218 -15.82 3.30 -21.13
N PRO A 219 -15.82 4.48 -21.78
CA PRO A 219 -15.13 5.67 -21.25
C PRO A 219 -15.69 6.16 -19.89
N LEU A 220 -16.82 5.62 -19.44
CA LEU A 220 -17.42 5.90 -18.12
C LEU A 220 -17.44 4.65 -17.22
N GLY A 221 -16.81 3.56 -17.64
CA GLY A 221 -16.67 2.34 -16.87
C GLY A 221 -15.21 2.08 -16.51
N THR A 222 -14.96 1.04 -15.73
CA THR A 222 -13.62 0.53 -15.40
C THR A 222 -13.60 -0.98 -15.63
N ASP A 223 -12.43 -1.58 -15.82
CA ASP A 223 -12.26 -3.03 -15.69
C ASP A 223 -11.64 -3.46 -14.36
N ASN A 224 -11.16 -2.56 -13.52
CA ASN A 224 -10.69 -2.89 -12.17
C ASN A 224 -9.67 -4.04 -12.16
N ASP A 225 -8.84 -4.16 -13.19
CA ASP A 225 -7.90 -5.26 -13.35
C ASP A 225 -6.49 -4.97 -12.79
N PHE A 226 -6.24 -3.72 -12.42
CA PHE A 226 -5.05 -3.12 -11.82
C PHE A 226 -3.78 -3.42 -12.61
N THR A 227 -3.91 -3.54 -13.93
CA THR A 227 -2.77 -3.81 -14.82
C THR A 227 -2.29 -2.59 -15.62
N ASP A 228 -2.91 -1.42 -15.44
CA ASP A 228 -2.61 -0.21 -16.21
C ASP A 228 -1.30 0.47 -15.83
N MET A 229 -0.85 0.30 -14.60
CA MET A 229 0.51 0.64 -14.20
C MET A 229 0.92 -0.23 -13.05
N VAL A 230 2.00 -0.99 -13.21
CA VAL A 230 2.55 -1.83 -12.16
C VAL A 230 4.03 -1.53 -12.00
N VAL A 231 4.44 -1.20 -10.78
CA VAL A 231 5.80 -0.77 -10.45
C VAL A 231 6.34 -1.55 -9.27
N GLU A 232 7.55 -2.09 -9.40
CA GLU A 232 8.35 -2.57 -8.28
C GLU A 232 9.15 -1.42 -7.67
N ILE A 233 9.11 -1.29 -6.35
CA ILE A 233 9.87 -0.32 -5.58
C ILE A 233 10.86 -1.08 -4.72
N ARG A 234 12.15 -0.77 -4.86
CA ARG A 234 13.22 -1.34 -4.05
C ARG A 234 13.99 -0.24 -3.34
N ALA A 235 14.14 -0.39 -2.04
CA ALA A 235 15.08 0.42 -1.28
C ALA A 235 16.51 -0.04 -1.60
N PHE A 236 17.38 0.88 -2.02
CA PHE A 236 18.82 0.64 -1.98
C PHE A 236 19.45 1.52 -0.92
N SER A 237 19.83 0.89 0.19
CA SER A 237 20.76 1.46 1.14
C SER A 237 22.05 0.64 1.06
N PRO A 238 23.24 1.20 1.32
CA PRO A 238 24.32 0.35 1.81
C PRO A 238 23.81 -0.30 3.09
N VAL A 239 23.27 -1.53 2.99
CA VAL A 239 22.87 -2.31 4.15
C VAL A 239 24.00 -2.17 5.15
N PRO A 240 23.78 -1.63 6.37
CA PRO A 240 24.78 -1.71 7.41
C PRO A 240 24.92 -3.19 7.71
N THR A 241 25.76 -3.89 6.95
CA THR A 241 26.24 -5.20 7.34
C THR A 241 26.88 -4.91 8.69
N LYS A 242 26.25 -5.37 9.77
CA LYS A 242 26.98 -5.51 11.04
C LYS A 242 28.24 -6.25 10.64
N VAL A 243 29.38 -5.55 10.65
CA VAL A 243 30.66 -6.16 10.36
C VAL A 243 30.86 -7.18 11.46
N SER A 244 30.46 -8.42 11.20
CA SER A 244 30.79 -9.54 12.05
C SER A 244 32.25 -9.81 11.78
N SER A 245 33.12 -9.20 12.58
CA SER A 245 34.51 -9.59 12.55
C SER A 245 34.59 -11.05 13.00
N PHE A 246 35.42 -11.86 12.32
CA PHE A 246 35.74 -13.23 12.74
C PHE A 246 36.15 -13.33 14.23
N GLY A 247 36.54 -12.21 14.85
CA GLY A 247 36.81 -12.11 16.29
C GLY A 247 35.60 -12.39 17.19
N LYS A 248 34.37 -12.05 16.79
CA LYS A 248 33.16 -12.36 17.59
C LYS A 248 32.79 -13.84 17.56
N ILE A 249 33.04 -14.54 16.45
CA ILE A 249 32.83 -16.00 16.34
C ILE A 249 33.89 -16.75 17.17
N LYS A 250 35.16 -16.32 17.15
CA LYS A 250 36.22 -16.93 17.99
C LYS A 250 36.00 -16.74 19.49
N GLY A 251 35.26 -15.71 19.91
CA GLY A 251 34.89 -15.51 21.32
C GLY A 251 33.85 -16.50 21.84
N LEU A 252 33.04 -17.10 20.96
CA LEU A 252 32.01 -18.08 21.30
C LEU A 252 32.53 -19.53 21.41
N PHE A 253 33.76 -19.79 20.96
CA PHE A 253 34.40 -21.12 20.96
C PHE A 253 35.74 -21.15 21.71
N ARG A 254 35.94 -20.22 22.66
CA ARG A 254 37.04 -20.30 23.63
C ARG A 254 36.49 -20.90 24.93
N ASP A 255 36.66 -22.21 25.06
CA ASP A 255 36.77 -22.87 26.37
C ASP A 255 38.20 -22.67 26.92
#